data_AF-A0A1E7FLY7-F1
#
_entry.id   AF-A0A1E7FLY7-F1
#
_cell.length_a   1.000
_cell.length_b   1.000
_cell.length_c   1.000
_cell.angle_alpha   90.00
_cell.angle_beta   90.00
_cell.angle_gamma   90.00
#
_symmetry.space_group_name_H-M   'P 1'
#
loop_
_entity.id
_entity.type
_entity.pdbx_description
1 polymer ?
#
loop_
_entity_poly.entity_id
_entity_poly.type
_entity_poly.pdbx_seq_one_letter_code
_entity_poly.pdbx_strand_id
1 'polypeptide(L)'
;MILANNLSMMSTITTRTRNTATSSLSLILVLALLSSICDIVVVVDASYAISIEPDSEECFIYTTPTDVGSTCIITGSFEVLHDDVDTYELAVKVANLENGQSLYEAPPGLQEGDFTLEKIPPSTKFSICFQNNSDDDDEENEFDLGFNIRFTKQTSRTLDDLEEGPDGERAAQLIDKAAKIQLDWNILQDHFDFLRNREGIHYSMNYEIMNRLTRWTYIETLLVILMSVGQVMYWKKFFEKKRYL
;
A
#
# COMPACT_ATOMS: atom_id res chain seq x y z
N MET A 1 3.66 19.78 -15.48
CA MET A 1 3.98 20.74 -16.57
C MET A 1 2.70 21.50 -16.89
N ILE A 2 2.78 22.82 -17.08
CA ILE A 2 1.68 23.83 -17.20
C ILE A 2 1.04 24.21 -15.84
N LEU A 3 0.93 25.46 -15.40
CA LEU A 3 1.60 26.74 -15.71
C LEU A 3 1.31 27.64 -14.49
N ALA A 4 2.32 28.10 -13.76
CA ALA A 4 2.19 29.15 -12.77
C ALA A 4 2.78 30.42 -13.37
N ASN A 5 1.94 31.42 -13.62
CA ASN A 5 2.39 32.74 -14.03
C ASN A 5 1.92 33.79 -13.03
N ASN A 6 2.93 34.44 -12.44
CA ASN A 6 2.99 35.84 -12.01
C ASN A 6 1.98 36.34 -10.97
N LEU A 7 2.49 36.65 -9.78
CA LEU A 7 2.76 38.06 -9.47
C LEU A 7 3.81 38.21 -8.38
N SER A 8 4.89 38.90 -8.74
CA SER A 8 5.89 39.43 -7.82
C SER A 8 5.27 40.48 -6.91
N MET A 9 5.65 40.49 -5.64
CA MET A 9 6.02 41.76 -5.01
C MET A 9 7.06 41.53 -3.92
N MET A 10 8.28 41.98 -4.22
CA MET A 10 9.34 42.23 -3.24
C MET A 10 8.80 43.09 -2.10
N SER A 11 9.03 42.64 -0.88
CA SER A 11 9.11 43.52 0.29
C SER A 11 10.37 43.12 1.05
N THR A 12 11.47 43.78 0.70
CA THR A 12 12.68 43.81 1.50
C THR A 12 12.41 44.73 2.68
N ILE A 13 12.23 44.16 3.89
CA ILE A 13 12.34 44.92 5.14
C ILE A 13 13.56 44.42 5.88
N THR A 14 14.67 45.13 5.68
CA THR A 14 15.80 45.15 6.61
C THR A 14 15.40 45.92 7.85
N THR A 15 15.40 45.29 9.02
CA THR A 15 15.58 45.99 10.30
C THR A 15 16.61 45.28 11.18
N ARG A 16 17.64 46.06 11.49
CA ARG A 16 18.79 45.72 12.31
C ARG A 16 18.47 46.06 13.77
N THR A 17 18.83 45.11 14.64
CA THR A 17 19.16 45.21 16.07
C THR A 17 18.10 45.50 17.12
N ARG A 18 18.20 44.62 18.15
CA ARG A 18 17.87 44.78 19.56
C ARG A 18 16.39 44.91 19.88
N ASN A 19 15.81 43.82 20.39
CA ASN A 19 15.36 43.73 21.78
C ASN A 19 14.85 42.33 22.10
N THR A 20 14.95 41.98 23.37
CA THR A 20 14.61 40.72 24.05
C THR A 20 13.12 40.37 23.96
N ALA A 21 12.66 40.05 22.75
CA ALA A 21 11.29 39.59 22.47
C ALA A 21 11.24 38.54 21.33
N THR A 22 12.39 37.94 20.99
CA THR A 22 12.54 37.06 19.83
C THR A 22 12.21 35.59 20.11
N SER A 23 12.00 35.19 21.37
CA SER A 23 11.75 33.78 21.73
C SER A 23 10.28 33.37 21.62
N SER A 24 9.32 34.28 21.81
CA SER A 24 7.89 33.95 21.77
C SER A 24 7.34 33.94 20.34
N LEU A 25 7.78 34.88 19.49
CA LEU A 25 7.37 34.95 18.09
C LEU A 25 7.90 33.78 17.24
N SER A 26 9.13 33.32 17.51
CA SER A 26 9.71 32.14 16.85
C SER A 26 9.02 30.85 17.28
N LEU A 27 8.63 30.72 18.56
CA LEU A 27 7.87 29.57 19.05
C LEU A 27 6.47 29.48 18.44
N ILE A 28 5.77 30.62 18.30
CA ILE A 28 4.44 30.69 17.67
C ILE A 28 4.51 30.32 16.19
N LEU A 29 5.58 30.74 15.48
CA LEU A 29 5.76 30.44 14.06
C LEU A 29 6.11 28.95 13.83
N VAL A 30 6.86 28.34 14.75
CA VAL A 30 7.14 26.90 14.76
C VAL A 30 5.87 26.09 15.09
N LEU A 31 5.07 26.52 16.06
CA LEU A 31 3.78 25.89 16.39
C LEU A 31 2.76 26.00 15.25
N ALA A 32 2.71 27.13 14.55
CA ALA A 32 1.84 27.32 13.38
C ALA A 32 2.31 26.49 12.16
N LEU A 33 3.62 26.29 11.99
CA LEU A 33 4.17 25.36 11.00
C LEU A 33 3.84 23.90 11.36
N LEU A 34 3.96 23.52 12.64
CA LEU A 34 3.61 22.18 13.13
C LEU A 34 2.10 21.87 13.00
N SER A 35 1.22 22.86 13.22
CA SER A 35 -0.22 22.66 13.01
C SER A 35 -0.57 22.54 11.53
N SER A 36 0.05 23.34 10.65
CA SER A 36 -0.13 23.27 9.20
C SER A 36 0.36 21.95 8.59
N ILE A 37 1.37 21.32 9.21
CA ILE A 37 1.87 19.99 8.81
C ILE A 37 0.92 18.85 9.26
N CYS A 38 0.13 19.05 10.33
CA CYS A 38 -0.82 18.03 10.81
C CYS A 38 -2.11 17.95 9.97
N ASP A 39 -2.51 19.03 9.30
CA ASP A 39 -3.77 19.08 8.55
C ASP A 39 -3.72 18.38 7.18
N ILE A 40 -2.57 17.80 6.77
CA ILE A 40 -2.38 17.14 5.46
C ILE A 40 -2.40 15.61 5.55
N VAL A 41 -2.74 15.02 6.70
CA VAL A 41 -2.95 13.58 6.79
C VAL A 41 -4.37 13.24 6.33
N VAL A 42 -4.62 13.37 5.03
CA VAL A 42 -5.78 12.74 4.42
C VAL A 42 -5.41 11.27 4.22
N VAL A 43 -5.78 10.43 5.20
CA VAL A 43 -5.74 8.98 5.01
C VAL A 43 -6.88 8.64 4.06
N VAL A 44 -6.56 8.55 2.78
CA VAL A 44 -7.42 7.93 1.78
C VAL A 44 -6.72 6.63 1.43
N ASP A 45 -7.41 5.53 1.67
CA ASP A 45 -7.03 4.16 1.36
C ASP A 45 -6.54 3.36 2.56
N ALA A 46 -7.29 2.30 2.85
CA ALA A 46 -7.05 1.40 3.95
C ALA A 46 -6.83 0.01 3.37
N SER A 47 -5.56 -0.39 3.31
CA SER A 47 -5.16 -1.79 3.12
C SER A 47 -4.88 -2.40 4.48
N TYR A 48 -5.33 -3.62 4.69
CA TYR A 48 -5.13 -4.37 5.92
C TYR A 48 -4.52 -5.73 5.60
N ALA A 49 -3.63 -6.18 6.49
CA ALA A 49 -3.12 -7.54 6.51
C ALA A 49 -3.49 -8.12 7.88
N ILE A 50 -4.04 -9.33 7.87
CA ILE A 50 -4.51 -10.05 9.06
C ILE A 50 -4.06 -11.49 8.97
N SER A 51 -3.89 -12.15 10.10
CA SER A 51 -3.66 -13.60 10.15
C SER A 51 -4.92 -14.29 10.65
N ILE A 52 -5.28 -15.43 10.04
CA ILE A 52 -6.51 -16.18 10.35
C ILE A 52 -6.10 -17.57 10.82
N GLU A 53 -6.47 -17.89 12.07
CA GLU A 53 -6.23 -19.19 12.69
C GLU A 53 -7.05 -20.31 11.98
N PRO A 54 -6.61 -21.58 12.02
CA PRO A 54 -7.39 -22.70 11.49
C PRO A 54 -8.76 -22.81 12.18
N ASP A 55 -9.79 -23.23 11.42
CA ASP A 55 -11.20 -23.34 11.85
C ASP A 55 -11.77 -22.04 12.49
N SER A 56 -11.20 -20.88 12.15
CA SER A 56 -11.65 -19.58 12.63
C SER A 56 -12.22 -18.70 11.51
N GLU A 57 -13.11 -17.77 11.90
CA GLU A 57 -13.61 -16.73 11.02
C GLU A 57 -13.33 -15.33 11.59
N GLU A 58 -12.80 -14.45 10.75
CA GLU A 58 -12.56 -13.05 11.07
C GLU A 58 -13.48 -12.15 10.25
N CYS A 59 -14.27 -11.33 10.96
CA CYS A 59 -15.32 -10.51 10.36
C CYS A 59 -15.11 -9.01 10.61
N PHE A 60 -15.10 -8.23 9.53
CA PHE A 60 -14.96 -6.78 9.56
C PHE A 60 -16.29 -6.11 9.26
N ILE A 61 -16.72 -5.22 10.15
CA ILE A 61 -17.97 -4.47 10.00
C ILE A 61 -17.67 -3.08 9.46
N TYR A 62 -18.27 -2.76 8.33
CA TYR A 62 -18.17 -1.46 7.68
C TYR A 62 -19.52 -0.77 7.65
N THR A 63 -19.47 0.57 7.69
CA THR A 63 -20.65 1.42 7.52
C THR A 63 -20.44 2.29 6.30
N THR A 64 -21.35 2.21 5.34
CA THR A 64 -21.28 3.01 4.12
C THR A 64 -21.42 4.49 4.47
N PRO A 65 -20.50 5.36 4.00
CA PRO A 65 -20.54 6.77 4.32
C PRO A 65 -21.80 7.47 3.78
N THR A 66 -22.34 8.38 4.59
CA THR A 66 -23.60 9.11 4.28
C THR A 66 -23.42 10.25 3.28
N ASP A 67 -22.19 10.63 2.94
CA ASP A 67 -21.88 11.70 1.98
C ASP A 67 -21.84 11.20 0.52
N VAL A 68 -22.03 9.90 0.31
CA VAL A 68 -21.92 9.23 -1.00
C VAL A 68 -23.27 9.14 -1.69
N GLY A 69 -23.78 10.27 -2.18
CA GLY A 69 -24.92 10.31 -3.12
C GLY A 69 -26.13 9.44 -2.74
N SER A 70 -26.91 9.02 -3.74
CA SER A 70 -28.09 8.16 -3.53
C SER A 70 -27.72 6.69 -3.31
N THR A 71 -26.61 6.23 -3.89
CA THR A 71 -26.09 4.86 -3.77
C THR A 71 -24.56 4.86 -3.90
N CYS A 72 -23.90 3.92 -3.22
CA CYS A 72 -22.45 3.72 -3.24
C CYS A 72 -22.08 2.43 -3.98
N ILE A 73 -20.94 2.45 -4.66
CA ILE A 73 -20.27 1.25 -5.18
C ILE A 73 -19.14 0.90 -4.23
N ILE A 74 -19.11 -0.35 -3.78
CA ILE A 74 -18.06 -0.87 -2.90
C ILE A 74 -17.22 -1.82 -3.74
N THR A 75 -15.93 -1.57 -3.82
CA THR A 75 -14.98 -2.44 -4.51
C THR A 75 -13.94 -2.91 -3.51
N GLY A 76 -13.60 -4.19 -3.57
CA GLY A 76 -12.47 -4.70 -2.79
C GLY A 76 -11.76 -5.83 -3.50
N SER A 77 -10.54 -6.07 -3.06
CA SER A 77 -9.71 -7.20 -3.46
C SER A 77 -9.14 -7.87 -2.22
N PHE A 78 -8.95 -9.18 -2.31
CA PHE A 78 -8.32 -9.99 -1.27
C PHE A 78 -7.30 -10.95 -1.90
N GLU A 79 -6.24 -11.23 -1.17
CA GLU A 79 -5.13 -12.10 -1.60
C GLU A 79 -4.50 -12.75 -0.36
N VAL A 80 -4.22 -14.05 -0.44
CA VAL A 80 -3.42 -14.77 0.56
C VAL A 80 -1.94 -14.44 0.35
N LEU A 81 -1.25 -14.03 1.41
CA LEU A 81 0.09 -13.43 1.33
C LEU A 81 1.25 -14.44 1.41
N HIS A 82 0.97 -15.68 1.84
CA HIS A 82 1.96 -16.76 1.90
C HIS A 82 1.69 -17.78 0.79
N ASP A 83 2.76 -18.38 0.27
CA ASP A 83 2.77 -19.34 -0.86
C ASP A 83 3.12 -20.77 -0.38
N ASP A 84 3.21 -20.97 0.94
CA ASP A 84 3.81 -22.17 1.55
C ASP A 84 2.79 -23.26 1.93
N VAL A 85 1.48 -23.06 1.70
CA VAL A 85 0.43 -24.04 2.05
C VAL A 85 -0.26 -24.57 0.78
N ASP A 86 -0.20 -25.89 0.61
CA ASP A 86 -0.67 -26.57 -0.61
C ASP A 86 -2.21 -26.53 -0.79
N THR A 87 -2.98 -26.24 0.26
CA THR A 87 -4.45 -26.20 0.25
C THR A 87 -5.00 -25.09 1.14
N TYR A 88 -5.21 -23.90 0.58
CA TYR A 88 -6.01 -22.86 1.24
C TYR A 88 -7.49 -23.14 1.00
N GLU A 89 -8.24 -23.49 2.04
CA GLU A 89 -9.71 -23.52 1.99
C GLU A 89 -10.30 -22.20 2.51
N LEU A 90 -9.92 -21.09 1.87
CA LEU A 90 -10.47 -19.78 2.19
C LEU A 90 -11.92 -19.69 1.69
N ALA A 91 -12.83 -19.30 2.57
CA ALA A 91 -14.19 -18.91 2.25
C ALA A 91 -14.40 -17.42 2.56
N VAL A 92 -14.83 -16.66 1.55
CA VAL A 92 -15.07 -15.21 1.67
C VAL A 92 -16.55 -14.92 1.49
N LYS A 93 -17.14 -14.21 2.46
CA LYS A 93 -18.55 -13.84 2.43
C LYS A 93 -18.75 -12.38 2.77
N VAL A 94 -19.52 -11.69 1.94
CA VAL A 94 -19.99 -10.32 2.22
C VAL A 94 -21.48 -10.36 2.47
N ALA A 95 -21.92 -9.90 3.64
CA ALA A 95 -23.32 -9.92 4.05
C ALA A 95 -23.78 -8.55 4.56
N ASN A 96 -25.04 -8.24 4.31
CA ASN A 96 -25.70 -7.08 4.91
C ASN A 96 -26.10 -7.41 6.37
N LEU A 97 -25.69 -6.60 7.35
CA LEU A 97 -26.01 -6.86 8.76
C LEU A 97 -27.49 -6.64 9.09
N GLU A 98 -28.17 -5.75 8.38
CA GLU A 98 -29.56 -5.41 8.68
C GLU A 98 -30.52 -6.52 8.24
N ASN A 99 -30.23 -7.11 7.07
CA ASN A 99 -31.10 -8.11 6.45
C ASN A 99 -30.55 -9.54 6.55
N GLY A 100 -29.28 -9.72 6.92
CA GLY A 100 -28.59 -11.02 6.93
C GLY A 100 -28.38 -11.64 5.54
N GLN A 101 -28.69 -10.92 4.47
CA GLN A 101 -28.57 -11.39 3.10
C GLN A 101 -27.11 -11.37 2.65
N SER A 102 -26.61 -12.47 2.08
CA SER A 102 -25.31 -12.49 1.40
C SER A 102 -25.39 -11.66 0.12
N LEU A 103 -24.50 -10.68 0.02
CA LEU A 103 -24.32 -9.82 -1.15
C LEU A 103 -23.31 -10.43 -2.12
N TYR A 104 -22.30 -11.12 -1.58
CA TYR A 104 -21.27 -11.81 -2.34
C TYR A 104 -20.76 -13.02 -1.55
N GLU A 105 -20.45 -14.08 -2.27
CA GLU A 105 -19.89 -15.32 -1.72
C GLU A 105 -18.88 -15.84 -2.75
N ALA A 106 -17.61 -15.91 -2.35
CA ALA A 106 -16.56 -16.44 -3.20
C ALA A 106 -16.64 -17.98 -3.21
N PRO A 107 -16.30 -18.64 -4.34
CA PRO A 107 -16.08 -20.08 -4.35
C PRO A 107 -15.03 -20.47 -3.31
N PRO A 108 -15.22 -21.59 -2.57
CA PRO A 108 -14.22 -22.06 -1.62
C PRO A 108 -12.94 -22.45 -2.35
N GLY A 109 -11.79 -22.18 -1.73
CA GLY A 109 -10.47 -22.54 -2.26
C GLY A 109 -9.85 -21.50 -3.20
N LEU A 110 -10.38 -20.28 -3.23
CA LEU A 110 -9.82 -19.19 -4.01
C LEU A 110 -8.74 -18.43 -3.21
N GLN A 111 -7.54 -18.30 -3.76
CA GLN A 111 -6.40 -17.64 -3.10
C GLN A 111 -6.37 -16.12 -3.33
N GLU A 112 -6.93 -15.66 -4.44
CA GLU A 112 -7.03 -14.25 -4.80
C GLU A 112 -8.39 -13.95 -5.44
N GLY A 113 -8.94 -12.77 -5.20
CA GLY A 113 -10.19 -12.39 -5.84
C GLY A 113 -10.57 -10.93 -5.67
N ASP A 114 -11.37 -10.44 -6.60
CA ASP A 114 -11.99 -9.14 -6.57
C ASP A 114 -13.51 -9.24 -6.42
N PHE A 115 -14.11 -8.25 -5.77
CA PHE A 115 -15.55 -8.14 -5.67
C PHE A 115 -16.01 -6.69 -5.85
N THR A 116 -17.13 -6.52 -6.54
CA THR A 116 -17.78 -5.23 -6.75
C THR A 116 -19.24 -5.34 -6.37
N LEU A 117 -19.67 -4.52 -5.41
CA LEU A 117 -21.05 -4.41 -4.97
C LEU A 117 -21.61 -3.07 -5.45
N GLU A 118 -22.63 -3.15 -6.30
CA GLU A 118 -23.29 -1.96 -6.84
C GLU A 118 -24.57 -1.63 -6.07
N LYS A 119 -24.98 -0.36 -6.12
CA LYS A 119 -26.29 0.12 -5.65
C LYS A 119 -26.55 -0.10 -4.15
N ILE A 120 -25.52 0.05 -3.32
CA ILE A 120 -25.68 -0.04 -1.87
C ILE A 120 -26.26 1.27 -1.32
N PRO A 121 -27.35 1.24 -0.52
CA PRO A 121 -27.91 2.45 0.09
C PRO A 121 -26.93 3.12 1.07
N PRO A 122 -27.02 4.44 1.27
CA PRO A 122 -26.20 5.15 2.25
C PRO A 122 -26.56 4.70 3.69
N SER A 123 -25.59 4.77 4.61
CA SER A 123 -25.74 4.33 6.01
C SER A 123 -26.02 2.84 6.20
N THR A 124 -25.85 2.01 5.16
CA THR A 124 -25.96 0.54 5.29
C THR A 124 -24.75 -0.02 6.04
N LYS A 125 -24.99 -0.99 6.93
CA LYS A 125 -23.94 -1.77 7.58
C LYS A 125 -23.77 -3.12 6.89
N PHE A 126 -22.54 -3.46 6.55
CA PHE A 126 -22.20 -4.76 5.97
C PHE A 126 -20.97 -5.35 6.65
N SER A 127 -20.88 -6.68 6.65
CA SER A 127 -19.76 -7.44 7.19
C SER A 127 -19.08 -8.17 6.05
N ILE A 128 -17.76 -8.14 6.06
CA ILE A 128 -16.92 -9.00 5.24
C ILE A 128 -16.27 -9.99 6.19
N CYS A 129 -16.52 -11.27 5.96
CA CYS A 129 -15.99 -12.35 6.77
C CYS A 129 -15.08 -13.22 5.91
N PHE A 130 -13.93 -13.55 6.49
CA PHE A 130 -12.95 -14.46 5.94
C PHE A 130 -12.86 -15.65 6.87
N GLN A 131 -13.13 -16.84 6.35
CA GLN A 131 -13.13 -18.07 7.12
C GLN A 131 -12.04 -19.00 6.59
N ASN A 132 -11.25 -19.54 7.51
CA ASN A 132 -10.31 -20.61 7.20
C ASN A 132 -10.99 -21.95 7.49
N ASN A 133 -11.28 -22.71 6.43
CA ASN A 133 -11.90 -24.04 6.55
C ASN A 133 -10.86 -25.18 6.56
N SER A 134 -9.63 -24.91 6.97
CA SER A 134 -8.64 -25.97 7.18
C SER A 134 -9.07 -26.87 8.34
N ASP A 135 -9.23 -28.17 8.07
CA ASP A 135 -9.58 -29.18 9.09
C ASP A 135 -8.41 -29.50 10.07
N ASP A 136 -7.21 -29.03 9.77
CA ASP A 136 -5.98 -29.33 10.50
C ASP A 136 -5.56 -28.15 11.40
N ASP A 137 -5.60 -28.36 12.73
CA ASP A 137 -5.25 -27.38 13.79
C ASP A 137 -3.74 -27.06 13.89
N ASP A 138 -2.92 -27.47 12.93
CA ASP A 138 -1.49 -27.21 12.95
C ASP A 138 -1.22 -25.71 12.72
N GLU A 139 -0.32 -25.11 13.51
CA GLU A 139 0.11 -23.70 13.37
C GLU A 139 0.66 -23.40 11.95
N GLU A 140 1.04 -24.44 11.20
CA GLU A 140 1.48 -24.34 9.80
C GLU A 140 0.33 -23.95 8.83
N ASN A 141 -0.93 -24.08 9.26
CA ASN A 141 -2.12 -23.76 8.46
C ASN A 141 -2.71 -22.38 8.79
N GLU A 142 -2.06 -21.58 9.64
CA GLU A 142 -2.36 -20.16 9.76
C GLU A 142 -1.93 -19.46 8.46
N PHE A 143 -2.82 -18.67 7.85
CA PHE A 143 -2.46 -17.87 6.69
C PHE A 143 -2.69 -16.38 6.92
N ASP A 144 -1.79 -15.59 6.36
CA ASP A 144 -1.91 -14.15 6.29
C ASP A 144 -2.76 -13.76 5.08
N LEU A 145 -3.81 -12.99 5.29
CA LEU A 145 -4.66 -12.43 4.25
C LEU A 145 -4.46 -10.91 4.16
N GLY A 146 -4.15 -10.43 2.96
CA GLY A 146 -4.20 -9.03 2.60
C GLY A 146 -5.51 -8.69 1.93
N PHE A 147 -6.18 -7.61 2.35
CA PHE A 147 -7.35 -7.11 1.64
C PHE A 147 -7.42 -5.57 1.61
N ASN A 148 -8.09 -5.06 0.59
CA ASN A 148 -8.33 -3.64 0.36
C ASN A 148 -9.82 -3.43 0.06
N ILE A 149 -10.41 -2.38 0.63
CA ILE A 149 -11.78 -1.97 0.35
C ILE A 149 -11.82 -0.48 0.06
N ARG A 150 -12.55 -0.12 -0.99
CA ARG A 150 -12.76 1.25 -1.45
C ARG A 150 -14.25 1.55 -1.60
N PHE A 151 -14.61 2.76 -1.19
CA PHE A 151 -15.97 3.30 -1.33
C PHE A 151 -15.95 4.35 -2.44
N THR A 152 -16.65 4.06 -3.55
CA THR A 152 -16.73 4.96 -4.68
C THR A 152 -18.15 5.50 -4.82
N LYS A 153 -18.28 6.79 -5.18
CA LYS A 153 -19.59 7.39 -5.45
C LYS A 153 -20.13 6.89 -6.77
N GLN A 154 -21.34 6.33 -6.77
CA GLN A 154 -21.99 5.92 -8.01
C GLN A 154 -22.36 7.16 -8.82
N THR A 155 -21.64 7.41 -9.91
CA THR A 155 -21.94 8.51 -10.83
C THR A 155 -22.92 8.03 -11.89
N SER A 156 -24.09 7.53 -11.48
CA SER A 156 -25.17 7.28 -12.44
C SER A 156 -25.96 8.57 -12.61
N ARG A 157 -25.91 9.17 -13.81
CA ARG A 157 -26.80 10.28 -14.14
C ARG A 157 -28.21 9.69 -14.31
N THR A 158 -29.12 9.99 -13.39
CA THR A 158 -30.56 9.83 -13.66
C THR A 158 -30.92 10.88 -14.69
N LEU A 159 -31.44 10.46 -15.86
CA LEU A 159 -31.96 11.40 -16.84
C LEU A 159 -33.22 12.05 -16.26
N ASP A 160 -33.29 13.38 -16.28
CA ASP A 160 -34.55 14.08 -16.01
C ASP A 160 -35.52 13.84 -17.19
N ASP A 161 -36.83 13.80 -16.91
CA ASP A 161 -37.90 13.55 -17.90
C ASP A 161 -37.86 14.48 -19.14
N LEU A 162 -37.13 15.61 -19.05
CA LEU A 162 -36.94 16.59 -20.13
C LEU A 162 -35.76 16.27 -21.07
N GLU A 163 -34.86 15.37 -20.69
CA GLU A 163 -33.68 14.94 -21.46
C GLU A 163 -33.82 13.49 -21.97
N GLU A 164 -34.98 12.86 -21.75
CA GLU A 164 -35.26 11.50 -22.19
C GLU A 164 -35.44 11.45 -23.72
N GLY A 165 -34.32 11.25 -24.40
CA GLY A 165 -34.22 11.06 -25.84
C GLY A 165 -33.03 10.17 -26.19
N PRO A 166 -32.92 9.70 -27.44
CA PRO A 166 -31.86 8.77 -27.86
C PRO A 166 -30.44 9.33 -27.65
N ASP A 167 -30.28 10.66 -27.72
CA ASP A 167 -29.00 11.33 -27.44
C ASP A 167 -28.69 11.40 -25.94
N GLY A 168 -29.72 11.55 -25.09
CA GLY A 168 -29.59 11.53 -23.63
C GLY A 168 -29.17 10.16 -23.12
N GLU A 169 -29.82 9.09 -23.60
CA GLU A 169 -29.46 7.72 -23.23
C GLU A 169 -28.02 7.38 -23.66
N ARG A 170 -27.62 7.81 -24.86
CA ARG A 170 -26.24 7.62 -25.33
C ARG A 170 -25.22 8.38 -24.47
N ALA A 171 -25.55 9.59 -24.02
CA ALA A 171 -24.71 10.35 -23.11
C ALA A 171 -24.60 9.66 -21.73
N ALA A 172 -25.71 9.13 -21.19
CA ALA A 172 -25.70 8.38 -19.94
C ALA A 172 -24.86 7.10 -20.03
N GLN A 173 -24.98 6.34 -21.13
CA GLN A 173 -24.15 5.16 -21.36
C GLN A 173 -22.65 5.48 -21.48
N LEU A 174 -22.29 6.64 -22.04
CA LEU A 174 -20.89 7.07 -22.11
C LEU A 174 -20.33 7.42 -20.73
N ILE A 175 -21.13 8.07 -19.88
CA ILE A 175 -20.75 8.39 -18.50
C ILE A 175 -20.56 7.10 -17.69
N ASP A 176 -21.48 6.15 -17.82
CA ASP A 176 -21.39 4.85 -17.15
C ASP A 176 -20.13 4.08 -17.55
N LYS A 177 -19.83 4.02 -18.86
CA LYS A 177 -18.59 3.40 -19.36
C LYS A 177 -17.35 4.12 -18.85
N ALA A 178 -17.36 5.45 -18.79
CA ALA A 178 -16.24 6.21 -18.24
C ALA A 178 -16.04 5.93 -16.73
N ALA A 179 -17.12 5.83 -15.97
CA ALA A 179 -17.08 5.46 -14.55
C ALA A 179 -16.52 4.05 -14.34
N LYS A 180 -16.92 3.09 -15.18
CA LYS A 180 -16.37 1.73 -15.16
C LYS A 180 -14.86 1.71 -15.44
N ILE A 181 -14.40 2.41 -16.48
CA ILE A 181 -12.97 2.50 -16.79
C ILE A 181 -12.19 3.12 -15.63
N GLN A 182 -12.75 4.14 -14.96
CA GLN A 182 -12.11 4.74 -13.79
C GLN A 182 -11.99 3.75 -12.63
N LEU A 183 -13.00 2.91 -12.41
CA LEU A 183 -13.00 1.86 -11.40
C LEU A 183 -11.93 0.79 -11.73
N ASP A 184 -11.92 0.28 -12.96
CA ASP A 184 -10.92 -0.67 -13.44
C ASP A 184 -9.49 -0.10 -13.32
N TRP A 185 -9.32 1.19 -13.62
CA TRP A 185 -8.04 1.88 -13.47
C TRP A 185 -7.56 1.94 -12.02
N ASN A 186 -8.47 2.21 -11.08
CA ASN A 186 -8.12 2.26 -9.66
C ASN A 186 -7.70 0.88 -9.14
N ILE A 187 -8.43 -0.19 -9.53
CA ILE A 187 -8.05 -1.57 -9.19
C ILE A 187 -6.66 -1.89 -9.75
N LEU A 188 -6.41 -1.56 -11.02
CA LEU A 188 -5.10 -1.78 -11.63
C LEU A 188 -3.98 -0.98 -10.93
N GLN A 189 -4.27 0.24 -10.52
CA GLN A 189 -3.32 1.06 -9.76
C GLN A 189 -2.97 0.40 -8.42
N ASP A 190 -3.95 -0.17 -7.72
CA ASP A 190 -3.71 -0.90 -6.46
C ASP A 190 -2.76 -2.09 -6.67
N HIS A 191 -2.99 -2.87 -7.73
CA HIS A 191 -2.08 -3.97 -8.08
C HIS A 191 -0.67 -3.46 -8.38
N PHE A 192 -0.52 -2.35 -9.10
CA PHE A 192 0.80 -1.77 -9.37
C PHE A 192 1.49 -1.24 -8.11
N ASP A 193 0.75 -0.58 -7.22
CA ASP A 193 1.29 -0.08 -5.96
C ASP A 193 1.74 -1.22 -5.05
N PHE A 194 0.98 -2.33 -5.00
CA PHE A 194 1.40 -3.57 -4.34
C PHE A 194 2.70 -4.14 -4.93
N LEU A 195 2.74 -4.33 -6.27
CA LEU A 195 3.93 -4.86 -6.95
C LEU A 195 5.16 -3.98 -6.73
N ARG A 196 4.99 -2.66 -6.75
CA ARG A 196 6.05 -1.69 -6.51
C ARG A 196 6.56 -1.74 -5.08
N ASN A 197 5.68 -1.88 -4.09
CA ASN A 197 6.08 -2.03 -2.70
C ASN A 197 6.91 -3.31 -2.50
N ARG A 198 6.43 -4.42 -3.07
CA ARG A 198 7.13 -5.72 -3.03
C ARG A 198 8.50 -5.65 -3.70
N GLU A 199 8.60 -5.03 -4.88
CA GLU A 199 9.87 -4.79 -5.56
C GLU A 199 10.83 -3.96 -4.70
N GLY A 200 10.32 -2.91 -4.03
CA GLY A 200 11.11 -2.10 -3.10
C GLY A 200 11.71 -2.91 -1.95
N ILE A 201 10.93 -3.81 -1.35
CA ILE A 201 11.41 -4.71 -0.29
C ILE A 201 12.48 -5.66 -0.83
N HIS A 202 12.22 -6.37 -1.93
CA HIS A 202 13.20 -7.29 -2.51
C HIS A 202 14.48 -6.58 -2.95
N TYR A 203 14.37 -5.39 -3.54
CA TYR A 203 15.52 -4.59 -3.94
C TYR A 203 16.37 -4.19 -2.73
N SER A 204 15.74 -3.71 -1.65
CA SER A 204 16.46 -3.31 -0.44
C SER A 204 17.18 -4.49 0.22
N MET A 205 16.53 -5.65 0.32
CA MET A 205 17.12 -6.87 0.83
C MET A 205 18.32 -7.32 -0.02
N ASN A 206 18.17 -7.35 -1.35
CA ASN A 206 19.25 -7.71 -2.26
C ASN A 206 20.44 -6.74 -2.14
N TYR A 207 20.16 -5.45 -2.02
CA TYR A 207 21.18 -4.44 -1.80
C TYR A 207 21.96 -4.67 -0.50
N GLU A 208 21.26 -4.98 0.60
CA GLU A 208 21.90 -5.29 1.88
C GLU A 208 22.80 -6.53 1.81
N ILE A 209 22.30 -7.61 1.21
CA ILE A 209 23.05 -8.86 1.05
C ILE A 209 24.31 -8.60 0.23
N MET A 210 24.16 -7.96 -0.94
CA MET A 210 25.29 -7.65 -1.82
C MET A 210 26.32 -6.77 -1.12
N ASN A 211 25.87 -5.78 -0.34
CA ASN A 211 26.77 -4.90 0.42
C ASN A 211 27.51 -5.64 1.55
N ARG A 212 26.85 -6.55 2.27
CA ARG A 212 27.51 -7.40 3.27
C ARG A 212 28.55 -8.31 2.63
N LEU A 213 28.18 -8.98 1.54
CA LEU A 213 29.09 -9.87 0.79
C LEU A 213 30.28 -9.11 0.24
N THR A 214 30.05 -7.94 -0.37
CA THR A 214 31.11 -7.09 -0.92
C THR A 214 32.11 -6.68 0.16
N ARG A 215 31.65 -6.26 1.35
CA ARG A 215 32.53 -5.92 2.48
C ARG A 215 33.37 -7.11 2.94
N TRP A 216 32.79 -8.30 2.98
CA TRP A 216 33.52 -9.52 3.31
C TRP A 216 34.60 -9.85 2.27
N THR A 217 34.25 -9.81 0.98
CA THR A 217 35.18 -10.07 -0.12
C THR A 217 36.37 -9.11 -0.12
N TYR A 218 36.16 -7.84 0.26
CA TYR A 218 37.26 -6.88 0.43
C TYR A 218 38.24 -7.30 1.54
N ILE A 219 37.73 -7.78 2.68
CA ILE A 219 38.56 -8.26 3.79
C ILE A 219 39.36 -9.49 3.36
N GLU A 220 38.70 -10.45 2.73
CA GLU A 220 39.35 -11.67 2.24
C GLU A 220 40.45 -11.37 1.23
N THR A 221 40.17 -10.50 0.27
CA THR A 221 41.16 -10.05 -0.73
C THR A 221 42.37 -9.40 -0.06
N LEU A 222 42.15 -8.56 0.96
CA LEU A 222 43.24 -7.91 1.71
C LEU A 222 44.09 -8.94 2.46
N LEU A 223 43.47 -9.95 3.08
CA LEU A 223 44.20 -11.03 3.77
C LEU A 223 45.05 -11.86 2.79
N VAL A 224 44.50 -12.18 1.61
CA VAL A 224 45.24 -12.91 0.57
C VAL A 224 46.46 -12.11 0.09
N ILE A 225 46.31 -10.80 -0.11
CA ILE A 225 47.43 -9.91 -0.45
C ILE A 225 48.49 -9.94 0.66
N LEU A 226 48.08 -9.81 1.92
CA LEU A 226 48.99 -9.81 3.07
C LEU A 226 49.76 -11.14 3.18
N MET A 227 49.08 -12.28 3.03
CA MET A 227 49.73 -13.59 3.01
C MET A 227 50.75 -13.70 1.88
N SER A 228 50.39 -13.24 0.68
CA SER A 228 51.29 -13.27 -0.49
C SER A 228 52.55 -12.43 -0.26
N VAL A 229 52.41 -11.23 0.31
CA VAL A 229 53.57 -10.38 0.68
C VAL A 229 54.43 -11.05 1.75
N GLY A 230 53.80 -11.65 2.77
CA GLY A 230 54.49 -12.41 3.81
C GLY A 230 55.33 -13.56 3.24
N GLN A 231 54.79 -14.30 2.28
CA GLN A 231 55.50 -15.36 1.57
C GLN A 231 56.72 -14.84 0.81
N VAL A 232 56.58 -13.73 0.07
CA VAL A 232 57.70 -13.11 -0.68
C VAL A 232 58.82 -12.64 0.27
N MET A 233 58.46 -11.99 1.38
CA MET A 233 59.42 -11.51 2.38
C MET A 233 60.15 -12.67 3.07
N TYR A 234 59.44 -13.76 3.38
CA TYR A 234 60.04 -14.98 3.92
C TYR A 234 61.07 -15.57 2.96
N TRP A 235 60.71 -15.71 1.68
CA TRP A 235 61.61 -16.20 0.63
C TRP A 235 62.84 -15.31 0.49
N LYS A 236 62.67 -13.98 0.46
CA LYS A 236 63.80 -13.04 0.37
C LYS A 236 64.80 -13.21 1.52
N LYS A 237 64.29 -13.32 2.76
CA LYS A 237 65.13 -13.51 3.96
C LYS A 237 65.84 -14.87 3.98
N PHE A 238 65.23 -15.91 3.41
CA PHE A 238 65.85 -17.23 3.26
C PHE A 238 67.04 -17.21 2.30
N PHE A 239 66.94 -16.48 1.18
CA PHE A 239 68.04 -16.34 0.22
C PHE A 239 69.18 -15.44 0.73
N GLU A 240 68.87 -14.37 1.46
CA GLU A 240 69.91 -13.60 2.16
C GLU A 240 70.67 -14.53 3.12
N LYS A 241 69.96 -15.32 3.95
CA LYS A 241 70.58 -16.23 4.93
C LYS A 241 71.57 -17.25 4.37
N LYS A 242 71.39 -17.68 3.13
CA LYS A 242 72.27 -18.66 2.49
C LYS A 242 73.51 -18.06 1.84
N ARG A 243 73.63 -16.73 1.69
CA ARG A 243 74.79 -16.11 1.03
C ARG A 243 75.99 -15.87 1.98
N TYR A 244 75.82 -16.08 3.29
CA TYR A 244 76.89 -15.90 4.30
C TYR A 244 77.48 -17.20 4.86
N LEU A 245 77.48 -18.27 4.07
CA LEU A 245 78.31 -19.46 4.26
C LEU A 245 79.34 -19.56 3.15
#